data_AF-A0A3C0GEM4-F1
#
_entry.id   AF-A0A3C0GEM4-F1
#
_cell.length_a   1.000
_cell.length_b   1.000
_cell.length_c   1.000
_cell.angle_alpha   90.00
_cell.angle_beta   90.00
_cell.angle_gamma   90.00
#
_symmetry.space_group_name_H-M   'P 1'
#
loop_
_entity.id
_entity.type
_entity.pdbx_description
1 polymer ?
#
loop_
_entity_poly.entity_id
_entity_poly.type
_entity_poly.pdbx_seq_one_letter_code
_entity_poly.pdbx_strand_id
1 'polypeptide(L)'
;APKWFAAQGRAVTKNDYRANIVEFFPEGQSPDESLVVFGGEETNPPYYGRVFVSTISGTDSANTIDENKTAITEKLRELCPVSIIPEYIAPQEVTLNLSYSFSFIGSATTRTRSQVENAVRQAIEQQYGKTKFNNSLDVSDVVELIKQTDDSIVSPINISFQISQNQNLRTDQDVEFSFKNKIRRGGAGEGLSSSIFNSPKFGLSSVFIEDTGRPPNRFGFSPLRLVTRDSNGLVSVVSPSGVGEINYDTGQVKILKNVGSSFIRFDTNFAEPKADAKQEVVLKVLQGTVTVNQV
;
A
#
# COMPACT_ATOMS: atom_id res chain seq x y z
N ALA A 1 -7.29 -36.34 3.12
CA ALA A 1 -6.90 -36.80 4.47
C ALA A 1 -6.82 -35.59 5.39
N PRO A 2 -7.49 -35.55 6.56
CA PRO A 2 -7.61 -34.30 7.32
C PRO A 2 -6.29 -33.96 7.98
N LYS A 3 -5.78 -32.74 7.74
CA LYS A 3 -4.47 -32.20 8.17
C LYS A 3 -4.32 -32.03 9.69
N TRP A 4 -5.25 -32.53 10.49
CA TRP A 4 -5.34 -32.33 11.94
C TRP A 4 -4.29 -33.10 12.76
N PHE A 5 -3.56 -34.05 12.17
CA PHE A 5 -2.66 -34.94 12.91
C PHE A 5 -1.16 -34.57 12.87
N ALA A 6 -0.75 -33.51 12.16
CA ALA A 6 0.67 -33.16 12.03
C ALA A 6 1.16 -32.13 13.07
N ALA A 7 0.27 -31.30 13.60
CA ALA A 7 0.61 -30.32 14.63
C ALA A 7 0.38 -30.97 16.01
N GLN A 8 1.44 -31.28 16.74
CA GLN A 8 1.41 -31.77 18.13
C GLN A 8 0.92 -30.66 19.10
N GLY A 9 -0.29 -30.14 18.90
CA GLY A 9 -0.84 -29.02 19.67
C GLY A 9 -0.07 -27.70 19.54
N ARG A 10 0.82 -27.57 18.54
CA ARG A 10 1.65 -26.38 18.31
C ARG A 10 1.50 -25.83 16.90
N ALA A 11 1.47 -24.51 16.77
CA ALA A 11 1.45 -23.84 15.48
C ALA A 11 2.88 -23.64 14.95
N VAL A 12 3.19 -24.21 13.77
CA VAL A 12 4.55 -24.13 13.17
C VAL A 12 4.50 -23.48 11.80
N THR A 13 3.48 -23.79 11.00
CA THR A 13 3.30 -23.21 9.68
C THR A 13 2.36 -22.01 9.73
N LYS A 14 2.47 -21.07 8.78
CA LYS A 14 1.54 -19.93 8.63
C LYS A 14 0.07 -20.36 8.67
N ASN A 15 -0.24 -21.52 8.10
CA ASN A 15 -1.61 -22.05 8.07
C ASN A 15 -2.06 -22.56 9.44
N ASP A 16 -1.17 -23.13 10.26
CA ASP A 16 -1.50 -23.52 11.63
C ASP A 16 -1.81 -22.27 12.46
N TYR A 17 -0.99 -21.22 12.35
CA TYR A 17 -1.25 -19.94 13.03
C TYR A 17 -2.63 -19.40 12.64
N ARG A 18 -2.94 -19.33 11.34
CA ARG A 18 -4.27 -18.92 10.83
C ARG A 18 -5.42 -19.74 11.42
N ALA A 19 -5.31 -21.07 11.39
CA ALA A 19 -6.36 -21.97 11.85
C ALA A 19 -6.65 -21.82 13.35
N ASN A 20 -5.66 -21.43 14.15
CA ASN A 20 -5.83 -21.27 15.60
C ASN A 20 -6.46 -19.93 16.00
N ILE A 21 -6.50 -18.94 15.11
CA ILE A 21 -7.02 -17.59 15.39
C ILE A 21 -8.28 -17.28 14.57
N VAL A 22 -8.99 -18.34 14.16
CA VAL A 22 -10.22 -18.24 13.35
C VAL A 22 -11.35 -17.47 14.02
N GLU A 23 -11.42 -17.50 15.34
CA GLU A 23 -12.45 -16.80 16.09
C GLU A 23 -12.34 -15.26 16.02
N PHE A 24 -11.19 -14.74 15.62
CA PHE A 24 -10.95 -13.29 15.47
C PHE A 24 -11.32 -12.76 14.08
N PHE A 25 -11.92 -13.59 13.22
CA PHE A 25 -12.35 -13.16 11.89
C PHE A 25 -13.61 -12.29 11.95
N PRO A 26 -13.67 -11.20 11.16
CA PRO A 26 -14.92 -10.51 10.94
C PRO A 26 -15.94 -11.46 10.29
N GLU A 27 -17.17 -11.47 10.80
CA GLU A 27 -18.25 -12.24 10.18
C GLU A 27 -18.43 -11.83 8.71
N GLY A 28 -18.46 -12.81 7.80
CA GLY A 28 -18.68 -12.58 6.37
C GLY A 28 -17.42 -12.35 5.52
N GLN A 29 -16.22 -12.34 6.10
CA GLN A 29 -14.96 -12.35 5.32
C GLN A 29 -14.26 -13.71 5.40
N SER A 30 -13.56 -14.06 4.32
CA SER A 30 -12.69 -15.25 4.32
C SER A 30 -11.49 -15.05 5.25
N PRO A 31 -11.02 -16.12 5.94
CA PRO A 31 -9.76 -16.10 6.70
C PRO A 31 -8.57 -15.56 5.89
N ASP A 32 -8.51 -15.92 4.60
CA ASP A 32 -7.39 -15.58 3.71
C ASP A 32 -7.47 -14.11 3.23
N GLU A 33 -8.64 -13.50 3.32
CA GLU A 33 -8.88 -12.10 2.94
C GLU A 33 -8.65 -11.15 4.11
N SER A 34 -8.99 -11.58 5.34
CA SER A 34 -9.03 -10.73 6.53
C SER A 34 -7.85 -10.92 7.48
N LEU A 35 -7.01 -11.95 7.27
CA LEU A 35 -5.87 -12.22 8.13
C LEU A 35 -4.62 -12.62 7.36
N VAL A 36 -3.48 -12.08 7.78
CA VAL A 36 -2.16 -12.45 7.26
C VAL A 36 -1.24 -12.85 8.40
N VAL A 37 -0.48 -13.92 8.16
CA VAL A 37 0.61 -14.38 9.01
C VAL A 37 1.87 -14.42 8.17
N PHE A 38 2.93 -13.79 8.64
CA PHE A 38 4.22 -13.77 7.96
C PHE A 38 5.37 -13.90 8.97
N GLY A 39 6.46 -14.51 8.55
CA GLY A 39 7.66 -14.65 9.35
C GLY A 39 8.44 -13.35 9.38
N GLY A 40 9.18 -13.11 10.45
CA GLY A 40 10.01 -11.92 10.55
C GLY A 40 11.18 -11.91 9.56
N GLU A 41 11.58 -13.04 9.01
CA GLU A 41 12.51 -13.12 7.88
C GLU A 41 11.99 -12.43 6.61
N GLU A 42 10.67 -12.26 6.47
CA GLU A 42 10.06 -11.58 5.32
C GLU A 42 10.06 -10.06 5.49
N THR A 43 10.29 -9.56 6.72
CA THR A 43 10.29 -8.12 7.00
C THR A 43 11.58 -7.46 6.55
N ASN A 44 11.53 -6.14 6.37
CA ASN A 44 12.70 -5.35 6.00
C ASN A 44 12.85 -4.18 6.97
N PRO A 45 13.88 -4.19 7.85
CA PRO A 45 14.89 -5.23 8.02
C PRO A 45 14.32 -6.54 8.61
N PRO A 46 14.97 -7.70 8.40
CA PRO A 46 14.45 -8.98 8.89
C PRO A 46 14.59 -9.12 10.42
N TYR A 47 13.54 -9.66 11.05
CA TYR A 47 13.47 -9.97 12.49
C TYR A 47 13.31 -11.47 12.73
N TYR A 48 14.40 -12.23 12.68
CA TYR A 48 14.37 -13.68 12.88
C TYR A 48 13.82 -14.07 14.25
N GLY A 49 13.13 -15.22 14.31
CA GLY A 49 12.51 -15.72 15.54
C GLY A 49 11.19 -15.03 15.89
N ARG A 50 10.61 -14.26 14.97
CA ARG A 50 9.29 -13.63 15.14
C ARG A 50 8.30 -14.11 14.10
N VAL A 51 7.04 -14.16 14.50
CA VAL A 51 5.90 -14.35 13.62
C VAL A 51 4.98 -13.16 13.79
N PHE A 52 4.67 -12.49 12.70
CA PHE A 52 3.78 -11.35 12.68
C PHE A 52 2.39 -11.75 12.24
N VAL A 53 1.40 -11.16 12.89
CA VAL A 53 -0.01 -11.33 12.54
C VAL A 53 -0.65 -9.96 12.35
N SER A 54 -1.44 -9.83 11.29
CA SER A 54 -2.25 -8.64 11.04
C SER A 54 -3.65 -9.05 10.62
N THR A 55 -4.64 -8.26 11.03
CA THR A 55 -6.05 -8.50 10.77
C THR A 55 -6.74 -7.25 10.25
N ILE A 56 -7.62 -7.42 9.26
CA ILE A 56 -8.54 -6.36 8.83
C ILE A 56 -9.76 -6.45 9.75
N SER A 57 -9.93 -5.46 10.62
CA SER A 57 -11.15 -5.31 11.41
C SER A 57 -12.21 -4.62 10.56
N GLY A 58 -13.39 -5.24 10.39
CA GLY A 58 -14.51 -4.65 9.64
C GLY A 58 -15.09 -3.35 10.26
N THR A 59 -14.65 -2.99 11.46
CA THR A 59 -14.99 -1.75 12.17
C THR A 59 -13.71 -1.12 12.71
N ASP A 60 -13.32 0.02 12.13
CA ASP A 60 -12.18 0.86 12.51
C ASP A 60 -12.42 1.58 13.84
N SER A 61 -12.54 0.83 14.94
CA SER A 61 -12.30 1.39 16.26
C SER A 61 -10.91 0.95 16.71
N ALA A 62 -10.04 1.92 17.03
CA ALA A 62 -8.72 1.64 17.59
C ALA A 62 -8.82 0.68 18.80
N ASN A 63 -9.90 0.80 19.57
CA ASN A 63 -10.20 -0.04 20.72
C ASN A 63 -10.44 -1.52 20.33
N THR A 64 -11.15 -1.81 19.25
CA THR A 64 -11.38 -3.19 18.77
C THR A 64 -10.10 -3.82 18.25
N ILE A 65 -9.24 -3.03 17.60
CA ILE A 65 -7.92 -3.49 17.13
C ILE A 65 -7.02 -3.83 18.32
N ASP A 66 -7.03 -3.00 19.38
CA ASP A 66 -6.21 -3.21 20.58
C ASP A 66 -6.64 -4.43 21.41
N GLU A 67 -7.96 -4.69 21.51
CA GLU A 67 -8.49 -5.91 22.15
C GLU A 67 -8.10 -7.17 21.38
N ASN A 68 -8.34 -7.19 20.06
CA ASN A 68 -7.96 -8.31 19.20
C ASN A 68 -6.45 -8.54 19.19
N LYS A 69 -5.64 -7.49 19.18
CA LYS A 69 -4.18 -7.56 19.28
C LYS A 69 -3.74 -8.36 20.51
N THR A 70 -4.29 -8.03 21.67
CA THR A 70 -3.90 -8.67 22.93
C THR A 70 -4.30 -10.15 22.92
N ALA A 71 -5.57 -10.42 22.59
CA ALA A 71 -6.11 -11.77 22.58
C ALA A 71 -5.44 -12.70 21.54
N ILE A 72 -5.20 -12.21 20.32
CA ILE A 72 -4.47 -12.95 19.27
C ILE A 72 -3.05 -13.28 19.75
N THR A 73 -2.34 -12.28 20.29
CA THR A 73 -0.93 -12.45 20.69
C THR A 73 -0.80 -13.43 21.85
N GLU A 74 -1.69 -13.36 22.84
CA GLU A 74 -1.72 -14.29 23.98
C GLU A 74 -2.02 -15.72 23.52
N LYS A 75 -3.06 -15.92 22.70
CA LYS A 75 -3.42 -17.24 22.17
C LYS A 75 -2.28 -17.87 21.37
N LEU A 76 -1.62 -17.08 20.52
CA LEU A 76 -0.51 -17.58 19.72
C LEU A 76 0.72 -17.91 20.56
N ARG A 77 0.96 -17.19 21.67
CA ARG A 77 2.08 -17.44 22.57
C ARG A 77 1.99 -18.80 23.26
N GLU A 78 0.78 -19.27 23.53
CA GLU A 78 0.55 -20.61 24.11
C GLU A 78 0.83 -21.74 23.10
N LEU A 79 0.65 -21.46 21.81
CA LEU A 79 0.68 -22.46 20.75
C LEU A 79 2.00 -22.45 19.96
N CYS A 80 2.75 -21.36 19.96
CA CYS A 80 4.00 -21.25 19.21
C CYS A 80 5.15 -21.99 19.91
N PRO A 81 6.18 -22.41 19.18
CA PRO A 81 7.44 -22.85 19.78
C PRO A 81 8.03 -21.73 20.64
N VAL A 82 8.68 -22.09 21.76
CA VAL A 82 9.26 -21.14 22.74
C VAL A 82 10.26 -20.17 22.10
N SER A 83 10.96 -20.58 21.03
CA SER A 83 11.92 -19.76 20.30
C SER A 83 11.28 -18.75 19.34
N ILE A 84 9.96 -18.81 19.16
CA ILE A 84 9.20 -17.93 18.27
C ILE A 84 8.35 -16.99 19.11
N ILE A 85 8.47 -15.69 18.82
CA ILE A 85 7.71 -14.65 19.50
C ILE A 85 6.62 -14.15 18.53
N PRO A 86 5.32 -14.40 18.80
CA PRO A 86 4.25 -13.82 18.03
C PRO A 86 4.09 -12.33 18.37
N GLU A 87 3.85 -11.52 17.35
CA GLU A 87 3.63 -10.09 17.48
C GLU A 87 2.52 -9.62 16.54
N TYR A 88 1.57 -8.85 17.07
CA TYR A 88 0.55 -8.23 16.25
C TYR A 88 1.05 -6.91 15.67
N ILE A 89 0.91 -6.75 14.36
CA ILE A 89 1.15 -5.49 13.64
C ILE A 89 -0.17 -5.06 13.00
N ALA A 90 -0.56 -3.80 13.20
CA ALA A 90 -1.77 -3.25 12.59
C ALA A 90 -1.64 -3.23 11.06
N PRO A 91 -2.74 -3.48 10.31
CA PRO A 91 -2.69 -3.42 8.86
C PRO A 91 -2.32 -2.01 8.40
N GLN A 92 -1.49 -1.95 7.38
CA GLN A 92 -1.10 -0.71 6.74
C GLN A 92 -1.93 -0.50 5.47
N GLU A 93 -2.94 0.37 5.55
CA GLU A 93 -3.71 0.74 4.37
C GLU A 93 -2.91 1.66 3.45
N VAL A 94 -2.85 1.29 2.17
CA VAL A 94 -2.25 2.07 1.10
C VAL A 94 -3.31 2.24 0.00
N THR A 95 -3.56 3.48 -0.41
CA THR A 95 -4.57 3.78 -1.43
C THR A 95 -3.94 3.83 -2.80
N LEU A 96 -4.47 3.05 -3.74
CA LEU A 96 -4.07 3.01 -5.15
C LEU A 96 -5.18 3.63 -5.99
N ASN A 97 -4.89 4.75 -6.64
CA ASN A 97 -5.80 5.39 -7.59
C ASN A 97 -5.50 4.88 -8.99
N LEU A 98 -6.35 3.99 -9.52
CA LEU A 98 -6.20 3.35 -10.82
C LEU A 98 -6.93 4.18 -11.89
N SER A 99 -6.21 4.61 -12.92
CA SER A 99 -6.78 5.29 -14.09
C SER A 99 -6.40 4.55 -15.36
N TYR A 100 -7.33 4.48 -16.31
CA TYR A 100 -7.13 3.68 -17.51
C TYR A 100 -7.85 4.25 -18.72
N SER A 101 -7.28 4.01 -19.90
CA SER A 101 -7.87 4.37 -21.17
C SER A 101 -7.77 3.23 -22.17
N PHE A 102 -8.82 3.02 -22.93
CA PHE A 102 -8.88 1.98 -23.95
C PHE A 102 -9.79 2.38 -25.10
N SER A 103 -9.66 1.65 -26.20
CA SER A 103 -10.52 1.81 -27.36
C SER A 103 -11.26 0.51 -27.66
N PHE A 104 -12.45 0.60 -28.26
CA PHE A 104 -13.22 -0.57 -28.69
C PHE A 104 -13.82 -0.35 -30.09
N ILE A 105 -13.96 -1.43 -30.85
CA ILE A 105 -14.55 -1.42 -32.19
C ILE A 105 -16.07 -1.46 -32.08
N GLY A 106 -16.74 -0.37 -32.44
CA GLY A 106 -18.19 -0.25 -32.27
C GLY A 106 -19.00 -1.28 -33.05
N SER A 107 -18.51 -1.74 -34.20
CA SER A 107 -19.18 -2.76 -35.02
C SER A 107 -19.01 -4.19 -34.51
N ALA A 108 -18.10 -4.42 -33.55
CA ALA A 108 -17.80 -5.74 -33.01
C ALA A 108 -18.59 -6.07 -31.74
N THR A 109 -19.40 -5.14 -31.23
CA THR A 109 -20.23 -5.33 -30.04
C THR A 109 -21.61 -4.72 -30.23
N THR A 110 -22.61 -5.25 -29.52
CA THR A 110 -23.95 -4.66 -29.43
C THR A 110 -24.06 -3.67 -28.28
N ARG A 111 -23.02 -3.56 -27.45
CA ARG A 111 -22.98 -2.66 -26.29
C ARG A 111 -22.66 -1.23 -26.72
N THR A 112 -23.34 -0.28 -26.08
CA THR A 112 -22.99 1.13 -26.16
C THR A 112 -21.67 1.40 -25.43
N ARG A 113 -21.00 2.51 -25.75
CA ARG A 113 -19.78 2.96 -25.06
C ARG A 113 -19.92 2.94 -23.53
N SER A 114 -21.04 3.46 -23.00
CA SER A 114 -21.29 3.49 -21.55
C SER A 114 -21.47 2.09 -20.97
N GLN A 115 -22.09 1.16 -21.70
CA GLN A 115 -22.21 -0.23 -21.25
C GLN A 115 -20.86 -0.95 -21.23
N VAL A 116 -19.98 -0.71 -22.22
CA VAL A 116 -18.61 -1.25 -22.20
C VAL A 116 -17.81 -0.66 -21.04
N GLU A 117 -17.87 0.67 -20.83
CA GLU A 117 -17.21 1.31 -19.69
C GLU A 117 -17.67 0.72 -18.36
N ASN A 118 -18.99 0.59 -18.15
CA ASN A 118 -19.55 0.06 -16.93
C ASN A 118 -19.18 -1.41 -16.71
N ALA A 119 -19.16 -2.23 -17.77
CA ALA A 119 -18.74 -3.61 -17.67
C ALA A 119 -17.28 -3.71 -17.20
N VAL A 120 -16.39 -2.89 -17.76
CA VAL A 120 -14.97 -2.86 -17.37
C VAL A 120 -14.81 -2.37 -15.92
N ARG A 121 -15.52 -1.30 -15.53
CA ARG A 121 -15.52 -0.81 -14.15
C ARG A 121 -15.98 -1.89 -13.17
N GLN A 122 -17.01 -2.66 -13.51
CA GLN A 122 -17.51 -3.75 -12.68
C GLN A 122 -16.50 -4.90 -12.59
N ALA A 123 -15.85 -5.27 -13.69
CA ALA A 123 -14.83 -6.31 -13.68
C ALA A 123 -13.66 -5.96 -12.76
N ILE A 124 -13.16 -4.72 -12.84
CA ILE A 124 -12.10 -4.22 -11.95
C ILE A 124 -12.57 -4.15 -10.50
N GLU A 125 -13.79 -3.67 -10.26
CA GLU A 125 -14.36 -3.58 -8.90
C GLU A 125 -14.49 -4.96 -8.26
N GLN A 126 -14.95 -5.96 -9.01
CA GLN A 126 -15.10 -7.32 -8.52
C GLN A 126 -13.75 -7.96 -8.18
N GLN A 127 -12.71 -7.69 -8.99
CA GLN A 127 -11.39 -8.27 -8.79
C GLN A 127 -10.60 -7.57 -7.67
N TYR A 128 -10.60 -6.23 -7.66
CA TYR A 128 -9.69 -5.42 -6.85
C TYR A 128 -10.37 -4.50 -5.83
N GLY A 129 -11.68 -4.25 -5.93
CA GLY A 129 -12.40 -3.29 -5.09
C GLY A 129 -12.58 -3.71 -3.62
N LYS A 130 -12.42 -5.00 -3.31
CA LYS A 130 -12.46 -5.50 -1.94
C LYS A 130 -11.14 -5.20 -1.20
N THR A 131 -11.25 -4.55 -0.05
CA THR A 131 -10.15 -4.42 0.92
C THR A 131 -9.84 -5.79 1.54
N LYS A 132 -8.77 -6.44 1.08
CA LYS A 132 -8.31 -7.75 1.55
C LYS A 132 -6.79 -7.85 1.53
N PHE A 133 -6.21 -8.72 2.35
CA PHE A 133 -4.79 -9.06 2.25
C PHE A 133 -4.48 -9.80 0.95
N ASN A 134 -3.21 -9.74 0.52
CA ASN A 134 -2.72 -10.36 -0.71
C ASN A 134 -3.42 -9.84 -1.99
N ASN A 135 -4.05 -8.66 -1.94
CA ASN A 135 -4.70 -8.02 -3.08
C ASN A 135 -3.72 -7.20 -3.92
N SER A 136 -2.66 -7.85 -4.42
CA SER A 136 -1.66 -7.18 -5.27
C SER A 136 -2.27 -6.86 -6.64
N LEU A 137 -1.81 -5.78 -7.26
CA LEU A 137 -2.26 -5.36 -8.59
C LEU A 137 -1.06 -5.33 -9.54
N ASP A 138 -1.12 -6.07 -10.64
CA ASP A 138 -0.19 -5.97 -11.76
C ASP A 138 -0.91 -5.31 -12.95
N VAL A 139 -0.25 -4.36 -13.62
CA VAL A 139 -0.84 -3.70 -14.80
C VAL A 139 -1.15 -4.69 -15.91
N SER A 140 -0.35 -5.75 -16.06
CA SER A 140 -0.55 -6.78 -17.09
C SER A 140 -1.86 -7.53 -16.85
N ASP A 141 -2.13 -7.89 -15.59
CA ASP A 141 -3.37 -8.56 -15.17
C ASP A 141 -4.58 -7.64 -15.38
N VAL A 142 -4.44 -6.34 -15.11
CA VAL A 142 -5.50 -5.35 -15.37
C VAL A 142 -5.78 -5.22 -16.87
N VAL A 143 -4.74 -5.17 -17.71
CA VAL A 143 -4.88 -5.12 -19.18
C VAL A 143 -5.59 -6.37 -19.68
N GLU A 144 -5.23 -7.55 -19.17
CA GLU A 144 -5.87 -8.81 -19.53
C GLU A 144 -7.34 -8.83 -19.10
N LEU A 145 -7.64 -8.44 -17.86
CA LEU A 145 -9.01 -8.34 -17.34
C LEU A 145 -9.88 -7.41 -18.18
N ILE A 146 -9.36 -6.25 -18.59
CA ILE A 146 -10.07 -5.31 -19.47
C ILE A 146 -10.36 -5.97 -20.82
N LYS A 147 -9.37 -6.64 -21.44
CA LYS A 147 -9.56 -7.32 -22.73
C LYS A 147 -10.59 -8.45 -22.65
N GLN A 148 -10.61 -9.21 -21.57
CA GLN A 148 -11.56 -10.32 -21.38
C GLN A 148 -13.00 -9.84 -21.13
N THR A 149 -13.20 -8.57 -20.81
CA THR A 149 -14.53 -8.03 -20.50
C THR A 149 -15.41 -7.91 -21.75
N ASP A 150 -14.82 -7.56 -22.91
CA ASP A 150 -15.53 -7.46 -24.18
C ASP A 150 -14.56 -7.65 -25.36
N ASP A 151 -14.90 -8.57 -26.27
CA ASP A 151 -14.07 -8.92 -27.44
C ASP A 151 -13.83 -7.75 -28.41
N SER A 152 -14.65 -6.69 -28.34
CA SER A 152 -14.46 -5.49 -29.16
C SER A 152 -13.31 -4.59 -28.69
N ILE A 153 -12.79 -4.79 -27.47
CA ILE A 153 -11.73 -3.95 -26.90
C ILE A 153 -10.40 -4.24 -27.60
N VAL A 154 -9.74 -3.18 -28.05
CA VAL A 154 -8.47 -3.25 -28.80
C VAL A 154 -7.33 -2.56 -28.07
N SER A 155 -6.12 -2.97 -28.41
CA SER A 155 -4.88 -2.33 -27.93
C SER A 155 -4.58 -1.06 -28.75
N PRO A 156 -3.88 -0.06 -28.17
CA PRO A 156 -3.29 -0.04 -26.83
C PRO A 156 -4.32 0.26 -25.72
N ILE A 157 -4.11 -0.38 -24.56
CA ILE A 157 -4.78 -0.05 -23.30
C ILE A 157 -3.72 0.62 -22.43
N ASN A 158 -3.95 1.87 -22.03
CA ASN A 158 -3.02 2.59 -21.15
C ASN A 158 -3.53 2.52 -19.72
N ILE A 159 -2.72 2.01 -18.82
CA ILE A 159 -2.97 1.97 -17.38
C ILE A 159 -1.97 2.87 -16.69
N SER A 160 -2.44 3.65 -15.73
CA SER A 160 -1.61 4.41 -14.81
C SER A 160 -2.20 4.31 -13.42
N PHE A 161 -1.35 4.21 -12.40
CA PHE A 161 -1.80 4.29 -11.03
C PHE A 161 -0.89 5.19 -10.21
N GLN A 162 -1.48 5.86 -9.23
CA GLN A 162 -0.77 6.65 -8.23
C GLN A 162 -1.06 6.07 -6.85
N ILE A 163 -0.01 5.91 -6.06
CA ILE A 163 -0.10 5.32 -4.73
C ILE A 163 -0.04 6.44 -3.70
N SER A 164 -0.87 6.35 -2.67
CA SER A 164 -0.93 7.35 -1.60
C SER A 164 -1.06 6.71 -0.23
N GLN A 165 -0.42 7.34 0.76
CA GLN A 165 -0.50 6.94 2.15
C GLN A 165 -0.53 8.18 3.05
N ASN A 166 -1.40 8.17 4.06
CA ASN A 166 -1.48 9.26 5.04
C ASN A 166 -0.58 8.97 6.24
N GLN A 167 0.20 9.95 6.66
CA GLN A 167 1.12 9.84 7.79
C GLN A 167 0.95 11.00 8.74
N ASN A 168 0.84 10.71 10.04
CA ASN A 168 0.78 11.74 11.07
C ASN A 168 2.19 12.17 11.45
N LEU A 169 2.63 13.31 10.93
CA LEU A 169 3.94 13.87 11.29
C LEU A 169 3.91 14.47 12.69
N ARG A 170 5.04 14.36 13.40
CA ARG A 170 5.14 14.71 14.82
C ARG A 170 6.27 15.69 15.08
N THR A 171 6.09 16.51 16.11
CA THR A 171 7.08 17.53 16.51
C THR A 171 8.19 16.96 17.40
N ASP A 172 7.90 15.88 18.12
CA ASP A 172 8.74 15.31 19.17
C ASP A 172 9.59 14.11 18.70
N GLN A 173 9.18 13.42 17.64
CA GLN A 173 9.84 12.21 17.14
C GLN A 173 9.85 12.12 15.61
N ASP A 174 10.82 11.37 15.09
CA ASP A 174 10.88 11.04 13.68
C ASP A 174 9.72 10.10 13.33
N VAL A 175 9.25 10.18 12.08
CA VAL A 175 8.18 9.32 11.56
C VAL A 175 8.75 8.48 10.44
N GLU A 176 8.67 7.17 10.61
CA GLU A 176 9.16 6.18 9.64
C GLU A 176 7.98 5.36 9.12
N PHE A 177 7.90 5.20 7.81
CA PHE A 177 6.89 4.39 7.13
C PHE A 177 7.47 3.82 5.84
N SER A 178 6.77 2.87 5.22
CA SER A 178 7.24 2.26 3.97
C SER A 178 6.08 1.94 3.06
N PHE A 179 6.24 2.19 1.76
CA PHE A 179 5.30 1.71 0.75
C PHE A 179 5.47 0.22 0.41
N LYS A 180 6.49 -0.45 0.99
CA LYS A 180 6.87 -1.86 0.77
C LYS A 180 7.04 -2.27 -0.70
N ASN A 181 7.25 -1.27 -1.56
CA ASN A 181 7.40 -1.39 -2.99
C ASN A 181 8.54 -0.50 -3.43
N LYS A 182 9.21 -0.88 -4.52
CA LYS A 182 10.23 -0.04 -5.13
C LYS A 182 9.60 1.24 -5.67
N ILE A 183 10.15 2.37 -5.28
CA ILE A 183 9.74 3.70 -5.74
C ILE A 183 10.58 4.07 -6.95
N ARG A 184 9.93 4.65 -7.97
CA ARG A 184 10.60 5.15 -9.16
C ARG A 184 11.62 6.22 -8.76
N ARG A 185 12.88 6.03 -9.19
CA ARG A 185 13.91 7.07 -9.08
C ARG A 185 14.01 7.80 -10.41
N GLY A 186 13.50 9.01 -10.47
CA GLY A 186 13.55 9.89 -11.63
C GLY A 186 14.17 11.24 -11.30
N GLY A 187 13.65 12.29 -11.93
CA GLY A 187 13.88 13.67 -11.49
C GLY A 187 13.30 13.93 -10.10
N ALA A 188 13.67 15.06 -9.52
CA ALA A 188 13.17 15.46 -8.21
C ALA A 188 11.65 15.66 -8.23
N GLY A 189 10.93 15.02 -7.31
CA GLY A 189 9.48 15.00 -7.23
C GLY A 189 8.80 13.92 -8.11
N GLU A 190 9.55 13.16 -8.92
CA GLU A 190 8.97 12.06 -9.70
C GLU A 190 8.73 10.80 -8.86
N GLY A 191 9.49 10.60 -7.77
CA GLY A 191 9.42 9.40 -6.96
C GLY A 191 8.44 9.53 -5.79
N LEU A 192 8.58 10.59 -5.01
CA LEU A 192 7.78 10.87 -3.82
C LEU A 192 7.44 12.36 -3.77
N SER A 193 6.18 12.66 -3.49
CA SER A 193 5.72 14.00 -3.15
C SER A 193 4.73 13.96 -2.00
N SER A 194 4.57 15.05 -1.26
CA SER A 194 3.53 15.16 -0.23
C SER A 194 2.45 16.17 -0.60
N SER A 195 1.32 16.11 0.09
CA SER A 195 0.37 17.21 0.14
C SER A 195 1.01 18.44 0.80
N ILE A 196 0.41 19.59 0.56
CA ILE A 196 0.83 20.87 1.15
C ILE A 196 0.52 20.86 2.66
N PHE A 197 1.42 21.42 3.47
CA PHE A 197 1.28 21.55 4.91
C PHE A 197 2.07 22.76 5.45
N ASN A 198 1.93 23.00 6.76
CA ASN A 198 2.71 24.00 7.49
C ASN A 198 3.85 23.32 8.22
N SER A 199 5.08 23.82 8.05
CA SER A 199 6.27 23.23 8.66
C SER A 199 6.74 24.03 9.88
N PRO A 200 6.60 23.49 11.12
CA PRO A 200 7.08 24.16 12.33
C PRO A 200 8.60 24.35 12.35
N LYS A 201 9.36 23.35 11.90
CA LYS A 201 10.83 23.38 11.88
C LYS A 201 11.40 24.53 11.04
N PHE A 202 10.76 24.84 9.92
CA PHE A 202 11.22 25.88 9.00
C PHE A 202 10.46 27.19 9.17
N GLY A 203 9.39 27.23 9.99
CA GLY A 203 8.58 28.43 10.20
C GLY A 203 7.82 28.87 8.94
N LEU A 204 7.44 27.93 8.08
CA LEU A 204 6.84 28.22 6.77
C LEU A 204 5.48 27.55 6.61
N SER A 205 4.59 28.22 5.89
CA SER A 205 3.31 27.68 5.45
C SER A 205 3.35 27.36 3.96
N SER A 206 2.38 26.56 3.51
CA SER A 206 2.22 26.20 2.09
C SER A 206 3.48 25.56 1.47
N VAL A 207 4.08 24.64 2.20
CA VAL A 207 5.24 23.84 1.76
C VAL A 207 4.84 22.40 1.55
N PHE A 208 5.62 21.67 0.78
CA PHE A 208 5.45 20.23 0.58
C PHE A 208 6.82 19.56 0.43
N ILE A 209 6.85 18.25 0.65
CA ILE A 209 8.06 17.43 0.60
C ILE A 209 8.14 16.78 -0.77
N GLU A 210 9.35 16.72 -1.32
CA GLU A 210 9.64 15.95 -2.53
C GLU A 210 10.93 15.17 -2.36
N ASP A 211 11.06 14.09 -3.12
CA ASP A 211 12.35 13.44 -3.31
C ASP A 211 13.30 14.33 -4.13
N THR A 212 14.61 14.16 -3.92
CA THR A 212 15.61 14.95 -4.63
C THR A 212 16.05 14.34 -5.96
N GLY A 213 15.66 13.09 -6.27
CA GLY A 213 16.21 12.31 -7.38
C GLY A 213 17.72 12.02 -7.29
N ARG A 214 18.39 12.41 -6.19
CA ARG A 214 19.83 12.23 -6.03
C ARG A 214 20.18 10.75 -5.84
N PRO A 215 21.38 10.33 -6.25
CA PRO A 215 21.87 8.99 -5.95
C PRO A 215 21.84 8.73 -4.43
N PRO A 216 21.42 7.53 -4.00
CA PRO A 216 21.42 7.18 -2.59
C PRO A 216 22.84 7.12 -2.03
N ASN A 217 22.95 7.29 -0.72
CA ASN A 217 24.17 7.03 0.04
C ASN A 217 24.46 5.51 0.11
N ARG A 218 25.57 5.14 0.77
CA ARG A 218 25.99 3.74 0.93
C ARG A 218 24.98 2.83 1.64
N PHE A 219 23.97 3.39 2.29
CA PHE A 219 22.91 2.68 3.00
C PHE A 219 21.59 2.64 2.20
N GLY A 220 21.58 3.13 0.96
CA GLY A 220 20.41 3.13 0.10
C GLY A 220 19.48 4.34 0.28
N PHE A 221 19.85 5.33 1.11
CA PHE A 221 19.00 6.50 1.39
C PHE A 221 19.41 7.73 0.60
N SER A 222 18.44 8.42 0.02
CA SER A 222 18.56 9.73 -0.62
C SER A 222 17.85 10.79 0.23
N PRO A 223 18.38 12.02 0.34
CA PRO A 223 17.72 13.07 1.09
C PRO A 223 16.41 13.51 0.41
N LEU A 224 15.45 13.91 1.24
CA LEU A 224 14.24 14.62 0.85
C LEU A 224 14.45 16.13 0.98
N ARG A 225 13.74 16.88 0.13
CA ARG A 225 13.74 18.35 0.13
C ARG A 225 12.38 18.90 0.53
N LEU A 226 12.39 20.14 1.03
CA LEU A 226 11.20 20.94 1.25
C LEU A 226 11.11 21.97 0.15
N VAL A 227 9.94 22.08 -0.45
CA VAL A 227 9.67 22.99 -1.55
C VAL A 227 8.40 23.78 -1.29
N THR A 228 8.27 24.91 -1.99
CA THR A 228 7.02 25.68 -2.07
C THR A 228 6.66 25.87 -3.53
N ARG A 229 5.39 26.16 -3.81
CA ARG A 229 4.87 26.42 -5.15
C ARG A 229 4.21 27.78 -5.16
N ASP A 230 4.65 28.66 -6.05
CA ASP A 230 4.04 29.97 -6.24
C ASP A 230 2.72 29.89 -7.03
N SER A 231 2.03 31.02 -7.18
CA SER A 231 0.78 31.12 -7.94
C SER A 231 0.92 30.78 -9.43
N ASN A 232 2.13 30.85 -9.98
CA ASN A 232 2.43 30.52 -11.38
C ASN A 232 2.82 29.04 -11.55
N GLY A 233 2.85 28.27 -10.46
CA GLY A 233 3.22 26.86 -10.45
C GLY A 233 4.72 26.59 -10.35
N LEU A 234 5.56 27.62 -10.21
CA LEU A 234 7.00 27.45 -10.08
C LEU A 234 7.33 26.83 -8.73
N VAL A 235 8.04 25.70 -8.76
CA VAL A 235 8.51 25.01 -7.56
C VAL A 235 9.87 25.56 -7.16
N SER A 236 9.94 26.13 -5.96
CA SER A 236 11.16 26.67 -5.37
C SER A 236 11.63 25.81 -4.21
N VAL A 237 12.93 25.49 -4.17
CA VAL A 237 13.54 24.71 -3.08
C VAL A 237 13.78 25.62 -1.88
N VAL A 238 13.09 25.31 -0.79
CA VAL A 238 13.22 26.02 0.50
C VAL A 238 14.33 25.40 1.33
N SER A 239 14.38 24.07 1.38
CA SER A 239 15.45 23.34 2.06
C SER A 239 15.87 22.12 1.23
N PRO A 240 17.13 22.02 0.79
CA PRO A 240 17.59 20.91 -0.03
C PRO A 240 17.79 19.60 0.74
N SER A 241 17.80 19.65 2.08
CA SER A 241 18.00 18.51 2.98
C SER A 241 17.45 18.80 4.38
N GLY A 242 17.61 17.87 5.34
CA GLY A 242 17.20 18.07 6.73
C GLY A 242 15.69 17.95 6.96
N VAL A 243 14.97 17.41 5.98
CA VAL A 243 13.52 17.13 6.03
C VAL A 243 13.29 15.66 6.32
N GLY A 244 14.06 14.80 5.67
CA GLY A 244 13.89 13.37 5.74
C GLY A 244 14.74 12.67 4.69
N GLU A 245 14.56 11.36 4.59
CA GLU A 245 15.29 10.49 3.69
C GLU A 245 14.34 9.43 3.11
N ILE A 246 14.65 8.97 1.91
CA ILE A 246 13.90 7.93 1.19
C ILE A 246 14.88 6.86 0.70
N ASN A 247 14.48 5.60 0.82
CA ASN A 247 15.13 4.48 0.16
C ASN A 247 14.22 4.00 -0.98
N TYR A 248 14.65 4.21 -2.22
CA TYR A 248 13.87 3.88 -3.40
C TYR A 248 13.69 2.37 -3.60
N ASP A 249 14.63 1.55 -3.15
CA ASP A 249 14.58 0.09 -3.35
C ASP A 249 13.63 -0.59 -2.36
N THR A 250 13.53 -0.06 -1.14
CA THR A 250 12.68 -0.62 -0.08
C THR A 250 11.35 0.12 0.06
N GLY A 251 11.25 1.31 -0.53
CA GLY A 251 10.12 2.23 -0.34
C GLY A 251 10.05 2.83 1.06
N GLN A 252 11.10 2.70 1.87
CA GLN A 252 11.16 3.27 3.23
C GLN A 252 11.35 4.78 3.16
N VAL A 253 10.56 5.49 3.96
CA VAL A 253 10.60 6.94 4.10
C VAL A 253 10.75 7.28 5.57
N LYS A 254 11.69 8.15 5.89
CA LYS A 254 11.90 8.72 7.21
C LYS A 254 11.73 10.22 7.14
N ILE A 255 10.79 10.77 7.90
CA ILE A 255 10.61 12.21 8.06
C ILE A 255 11.12 12.62 9.44
N LEU A 256 11.98 13.63 9.48
CA LEU A 256 12.58 14.08 10.72
C LEU A 256 11.54 14.82 11.59
N LYS A 257 11.70 14.70 12.91
CA LYS A 257 10.86 15.40 13.87
C LYS A 257 10.75 16.90 13.60
N ASN A 258 9.61 17.47 13.97
CA ASN A 258 9.30 18.90 13.84
C ASN A 258 9.13 19.40 12.41
N VAL A 259 9.37 18.57 11.38
CA VAL A 259 9.11 18.95 9.98
C VAL A 259 7.62 19.22 9.78
N GLY A 260 6.73 18.38 10.30
CA GLY A 260 5.28 18.60 10.30
C GLY A 260 4.65 18.22 11.64
N SER A 261 3.36 18.54 11.81
CA SER A 261 2.63 18.33 13.06
C SER A 261 1.17 17.87 12.82
N SER A 262 0.91 17.26 11.66
CA SER A 262 -0.44 16.86 11.24
C SER A 262 -0.38 15.65 10.31
N PHE A 263 -1.55 15.11 9.98
CA PHE A 263 -1.69 14.16 8.89
C PHE A 263 -1.34 14.81 7.55
N ILE A 264 -0.44 14.16 6.82
CA ILE A 264 0.04 14.57 5.50
C ILE A 264 -0.06 13.37 4.57
N ARG A 265 -0.59 13.59 3.37
CA ARG A 265 -0.64 12.57 2.33
C ARG A 265 0.70 12.53 1.62
N PHE A 266 1.25 11.34 1.45
CA PHE A 266 2.42 11.09 0.62
C PHE A 266 2.00 10.30 -0.60
N ASP A 267 2.30 10.85 -1.77
CA ASP A 267 2.03 10.28 -3.07
C ASP A 267 3.32 9.74 -3.69
N THR A 268 3.29 8.55 -4.28
CA THR A 268 4.44 7.92 -4.91
C THR A 268 4.10 7.22 -6.22
N ASN A 269 5.09 7.15 -7.10
CA ASN A 269 5.08 6.33 -8.31
C ASN A 269 5.99 5.13 -8.10
N PHE A 270 5.47 3.92 -8.27
CA PHE A 270 6.27 2.71 -8.19
C PHE A 270 7.17 2.56 -9.43
N ALA A 271 8.34 1.93 -9.22
CA ALA A 271 9.32 1.70 -10.27
C ALA A 271 8.85 0.63 -11.26
N GLU A 272 8.11 -0.36 -10.75
CA GLU A 272 7.54 -1.46 -11.53
C GLU A 272 6.05 -1.17 -11.78
N PRO A 273 5.47 -1.63 -12.90
CA PRO A 273 4.05 -1.44 -13.21
C PRO A 273 3.17 -2.42 -12.40
N LYS A 274 3.47 -2.55 -11.11
CA LYS A 274 2.77 -3.42 -10.17
C LYS A 274 2.79 -2.79 -8.78
N ALA A 275 1.79 -3.09 -7.99
CA ALA A 275 1.70 -2.75 -6.58
C ALA A 275 1.55 -4.05 -5.78
N ASP A 276 2.62 -4.44 -5.09
CA ASP A 276 2.60 -5.61 -4.20
C ASP A 276 1.91 -5.25 -2.87
N ALA A 277 0.85 -6.00 -2.53
CA ALA A 277 0.19 -6.01 -1.22
C ALA A 277 0.60 -7.29 -0.48
N LYS A 278 1.72 -7.23 0.25
CA LYS A 278 2.24 -8.37 1.02
C LYS A 278 2.32 -7.99 2.49
N GLN A 279 2.38 -9.01 3.36
CA GLN A 279 2.49 -8.81 4.81
C GLN A 279 1.32 -7.98 5.33
N GLU A 280 1.58 -6.99 6.19
CA GLU A 280 0.59 -6.08 6.76
C GLU A 280 -0.02 -5.10 5.75
N VAL A 281 0.48 -5.01 4.51
CA VAL A 281 -0.02 -4.03 3.54
C VAL A 281 -1.34 -4.46 2.94
N VAL A 282 -2.32 -3.55 3.01
CA VAL A 282 -3.63 -3.70 2.38
C VAL A 282 -3.78 -2.61 1.32
N LEU A 283 -4.00 -3.04 0.07
CA LEU A 283 -4.26 -2.11 -1.03
C LEU A 283 -5.75 -1.81 -1.12
N LYS A 284 -6.09 -0.52 -1.00
CA LYS A 284 -7.40 0.03 -1.30
C LYS A 284 -7.39 0.59 -2.71
N VAL A 285 -7.96 -0.17 -3.65
CA VAL A 285 -7.98 0.21 -5.07
C VAL A 285 -9.21 1.09 -5.33
N LEU A 286 -8.96 2.33 -5.74
CA LEU A 286 -9.97 3.28 -6.15
C LEU A 286 -9.88 3.50 -7.66
N GLN A 287 -11.00 3.42 -8.34
CA GLN A 287 -11.06 3.71 -9.78
C GLN A 287 -11.20 5.23 -10.00
N GLY A 288 -10.20 5.82 -10.65
CA GLY A 288 -10.16 7.23 -11.02
C GLY A 288 -10.70 7.48 -12.42
N THR A 289 -9.93 8.20 -13.23
CA THR A 289 -10.34 8.61 -14.57
C THR A 289 -10.35 7.42 -15.52
N VAL A 290 -11.48 7.24 -16.21
CA VAL A 290 -11.64 6.25 -17.28
C VAL A 290 -11.94 6.97 -18.58
N THR A 291 -11.21 6.65 -19.63
CA THR A 291 -11.42 7.22 -20.96
C THR A 291 -11.65 6.11 -21.96
N VAL A 292 -12.85 6.09 -22.54
CA VAL A 292 -13.26 5.06 -23.52
C VAL A 292 -13.47 5.71 -24.87
N ASN A 293 -12.68 5.28 -25.85
CA ASN A 293 -12.79 5.72 -27.24
C ASN A 293 -13.49 4.65 -28.07
N GLN A 294 -14.41 5.08 -28.94
CA GLN A 294 -15.03 4.19 -29.92
C GLN A 294 -14.34 4.42 -31.26
N VAL A 295 -13.90 3.33 -31.88
CA VAL A 295 -13.31 3.29 -33.22
C VAL A 295 -14.19 2.51 -34.17
#